data_AF-A0A972WFH1-F1
#
_entry.id   AF-A0A972WFH1-F1
#
_cell.length_a   1.000
_cell.length_b   1.000
_cell.length_c   1.000
_cell.angle_alpha   90.00
_cell.angle_beta   90.00
_cell.angle_gamma   90.00
#
_symmetry.space_group_name_H-M   'P 1'
#
loop_
_entity.id
_entity.type
_entity.pdbx_description
1 polymer ?
#
loop_
_entity_poly.entity_id
_entity_poly.type
_entity_poly.pdbx_seq_one_letter_code
_entity_poly.pdbx_strand_id
1 'polypeptide(L)'
;EAPRGLKLYVQRVFIMDDAEQFLPLYLRFVKGVVDSSDLPLNVSRELLQQNSDMTAMRGALTRRVLDMLKKIASNKDDYQKFWSEFGQVLKEGLVEDSSNKDKLAKLLRFATTQSSTATQDQSLDEYLERCKEDQEKIYYILAENYATALASPHLEQLRSRGIEVLLLTDRIDAWLVDGLAEYEGKALVDVAREVLDMPEKGDAKAQDELNKEHQTLLDKIQGVLSERVTAVNVSRRLVNSPACVVASDHDLNPQVRRMLEASGQALPESKPILEINVEHPLVTRLQAERGDGRFAALSNIVLDHALLAEGSPLPNPAEYVQRMNDYMLNTDNGADSEKS
;
A
#
# COMPACT_ATOMS: atom_id res chain seq x y z
N GLU A 1 38.82 -0.81 4.85
CA GLU A 1 37.36 -1.04 4.82
C GLU A 1 37.09 -2.46 4.35
N ALA A 2 36.05 -3.13 4.85
CA ALA A 2 35.70 -4.46 4.38
C ALA A 2 35.18 -4.36 2.92
N PRO A 3 35.61 -5.26 2.02
CA PRO A 3 35.20 -5.22 0.62
C PRO A 3 33.67 -5.26 0.51
N ARG A 4 33.12 -4.32 -0.27
CA ARG A 4 31.68 -4.25 -0.55
C ARG A 4 31.36 -5.18 -1.72
N GLY A 5 30.64 -6.26 -1.42
CA GLY A 5 30.05 -7.20 -2.39
C GLY A 5 31.02 -8.22 -3.03
N LEU A 6 30.92 -8.46 -4.34
CA LEU A 6 31.66 -9.50 -5.08
C LEU A 6 33.08 -9.07 -5.47
N LYS A 7 34.04 -9.99 -5.34
CA LYS A 7 35.42 -9.83 -5.83
C LYS A 7 35.64 -10.62 -7.11
N LEU A 8 36.24 -9.99 -8.11
CA LEU A 8 36.67 -10.65 -9.34
C LEU A 8 38.12 -11.12 -9.22
N TYR A 9 38.31 -12.40 -9.52
CA TYR A 9 39.58 -13.04 -9.76
C TYR A 9 39.61 -13.55 -11.20
N VAL A 10 40.80 -13.53 -11.78
CA VAL A 10 41.06 -14.13 -13.09
C VAL A 10 42.22 -15.07 -12.91
N GLN A 11 42.00 -16.36 -13.20
CA GLN A 11 43.00 -17.41 -12.96
C GLN A 11 43.58 -17.35 -11.54
N ARG A 12 42.71 -17.15 -10.53
CA ARG A 12 43.07 -17.00 -9.11
C ARG A 12 43.92 -15.76 -8.78
N VAL A 13 44.12 -14.85 -9.72
CA VAL A 13 44.75 -13.55 -9.48
C VAL A 13 43.66 -12.52 -9.20
N PHE A 14 43.77 -11.79 -8.10
CA PHE A 14 42.81 -10.74 -7.75
C PHE A 14 42.87 -9.61 -8.77
N ILE A 15 41.72 -9.21 -9.31
CA ILE A 15 41.61 -8.13 -10.28
C ILE A 15 40.96 -6.89 -9.64
N MET A 16 39.75 -7.03 -9.10
CA MET A 16 39.01 -5.92 -8.49
C MET A 16 37.90 -6.36 -7.54
N ASP A 17 37.47 -5.43 -6.70
CA ASP A 17 36.33 -5.50 -5.80
C ASP A 17 35.26 -4.48 -6.24
N ASP A 18 34.46 -4.84 -7.23
CA ASP A 18 33.42 -3.94 -7.79
C ASP A 18 32.10 -4.68 -8.01
N ALA A 19 31.38 -4.91 -6.92
CA ALA A 19 30.15 -5.72 -6.90
C ALA A 19 29.04 -5.20 -7.81
N GLU A 20 28.99 -3.88 -8.04
CA GLU A 20 27.94 -3.21 -8.81
C GLU A 20 27.97 -3.59 -10.29
N GLN A 21 29.12 -4.09 -10.79
CA GLN A 21 29.24 -4.58 -12.16
C GLN A 21 28.72 -6.02 -12.34
N PHE A 22 28.75 -6.84 -11.28
CA PHE A 22 28.47 -8.28 -11.36
C PHE A 22 27.07 -8.66 -10.90
N LEU A 23 26.42 -7.81 -10.11
CA LEU A 23 25.06 -8.04 -9.62
C LEU A 23 24.24 -6.76 -9.74
N PRO A 24 22.93 -6.87 -9.97
CA PRO A 24 22.02 -5.75 -9.87
C PRO A 24 21.95 -5.19 -8.44
N LEU A 25 21.55 -3.92 -8.31
CA LEU A 25 21.57 -3.18 -7.05
C LEU A 25 20.65 -3.81 -6.00
N TYR A 26 19.53 -4.42 -6.40
CA TYR A 26 18.66 -5.18 -5.50
C TYR A 26 19.31 -6.45 -4.91
N LEU A 27 20.52 -6.85 -5.36
CA LEU A 27 21.33 -7.95 -4.79
C LEU A 27 22.62 -7.47 -4.14
N ARG A 28 22.76 -6.17 -3.85
CA ARG A 28 23.96 -5.54 -3.26
C ARG A 28 24.42 -6.12 -1.92
N PHE A 29 23.55 -6.86 -1.22
CA PHE A 29 23.88 -7.54 0.03
C PHE A 29 24.75 -8.80 -0.17
N VAL A 30 24.82 -9.34 -1.39
CA VAL A 30 25.57 -10.56 -1.69
C VAL A 30 27.07 -10.29 -1.63
N LYS A 31 27.79 -11.14 -0.89
CA LYS A 31 29.24 -11.13 -0.79
C LYS A 31 29.81 -12.44 -1.29
N GLY A 32 30.98 -12.39 -1.93
CA GLY A 32 31.58 -13.58 -2.50
C GLY A 32 32.76 -13.31 -3.41
N VAL A 33 33.20 -14.38 -4.07
CA VAL A 33 34.32 -14.38 -5.01
C VAL A 33 33.86 -15.02 -6.32
N VAL A 34 34.16 -14.36 -7.43
CA VAL A 34 33.98 -14.85 -8.79
C VAL A 34 35.38 -15.04 -9.38
N ASP A 35 35.73 -16.28 -9.75
CA ASP A 35 37.02 -16.58 -10.40
C ASP A 35 36.73 -17.03 -11.84
N SER A 36 37.21 -16.26 -12.81
CA SER A 36 37.03 -16.54 -14.24
C SER A 36 38.32 -17.07 -14.87
N SER A 37 38.21 -18.15 -15.64
CA SER A 37 39.32 -18.64 -16.46
C SER A 37 39.43 -17.93 -17.81
N ASP A 38 38.35 -17.27 -18.24
CA ASP A 38 38.13 -16.88 -19.64
C ASP A 38 38.35 -15.38 -19.89
N LEU A 39 38.44 -14.59 -18.81
CA LEU A 39 38.81 -13.18 -18.90
C LEU A 39 40.33 -13.03 -19.01
N PRO A 40 40.83 -12.04 -19.78
CA PRO A 40 42.25 -11.76 -19.84
C PRO A 40 42.76 -11.10 -18.55
N LEU A 41 43.97 -11.44 -18.10
CA LEU A 41 44.57 -10.91 -16.86
C LEU A 41 44.79 -9.39 -16.90
N ASN A 42 44.97 -8.81 -18.08
CA ASN A 42 45.25 -7.38 -18.29
C ASN A 42 43.98 -6.55 -18.54
N VAL A 43 42.82 -7.00 -18.05
CA VAL A 43 41.54 -6.31 -18.27
C VAL A 43 41.45 -5.03 -17.43
N SER A 44 41.18 -3.89 -18.07
CA SER A 44 40.90 -2.63 -17.37
C SER A 44 39.43 -2.55 -16.91
N ARG A 45 39.13 -1.66 -15.97
CA ARG A 45 37.74 -1.41 -15.51
C ARG A 45 36.83 -0.96 -16.67
N GLU A 46 37.33 -0.15 -17.59
CA GLU A 46 36.56 0.30 -18.77
C GLU A 46 36.28 -0.83 -19.76
N LEU A 47 37.27 -1.72 -19.98
CA LEU A 47 37.11 -2.87 -20.87
C LEU A 47 36.09 -3.88 -20.32
N LEU A 48 36.00 -4.04 -18.99
CA LEU A 48 34.97 -4.90 -18.38
C LEU A 48 33.56 -4.35 -18.58
N GLN A 49 33.36 -3.04 -18.44
CA GLN A 49 32.04 -2.43 -18.60
C GLN A 49 31.47 -2.57 -20.03
N GLN A 50 32.34 -2.65 -21.04
CA GLN A 50 31.94 -2.76 -22.45
C GLN A 50 31.89 -4.22 -22.96
N ASN A 51 32.18 -5.21 -22.12
CA ASN A 51 32.27 -6.61 -22.55
C ASN A 51 30.89 -7.31 -22.46
N SER A 52 30.46 -7.93 -23.55
CA SER A 52 29.26 -8.79 -23.59
C SER A 52 29.32 -9.96 -22.60
N ASP A 53 30.52 -10.49 -22.35
CA ASP A 53 30.73 -11.59 -21.41
C ASP A 53 30.41 -11.17 -19.97
N MET A 54 30.63 -9.91 -19.62
CA MET A 54 30.30 -9.36 -18.31
C MET A 54 28.79 -9.25 -18.12
N THR A 55 28.05 -8.87 -19.17
CA THR A 55 26.59 -8.86 -19.13
C THR A 55 26.04 -10.28 -18.95
N ALA A 56 26.59 -11.26 -19.67
CA ALA A 56 26.21 -12.67 -19.53
C ALA A 56 26.53 -13.21 -18.13
N MET A 57 27.71 -12.88 -17.61
CA MET A 57 28.14 -13.25 -16.26
C MET A 57 27.22 -12.65 -15.20
N ARG A 58 26.87 -11.36 -15.30
CA ARG A 58 25.92 -10.70 -14.40
C ARG A 58 24.57 -11.41 -14.41
N GLY A 59 24.03 -11.74 -15.58
CA GLY A 59 22.78 -12.49 -15.70
C GLY A 59 22.86 -13.89 -15.06
N ALA A 60 23.96 -14.61 -15.27
CA ALA A 60 24.18 -15.93 -14.68
C ALA A 60 24.30 -15.88 -13.15
N LEU A 61 25.06 -14.92 -12.61
CA LEU A 61 25.22 -14.70 -11.18
C LEU A 61 23.89 -14.31 -10.52
N THR A 62 23.13 -13.42 -11.15
CA THR A 62 21.80 -13.00 -10.69
C THR A 62 20.89 -14.21 -10.54
N ARG A 63 20.76 -15.04 -11.59
CA ARG A 63 19.94 -16.27 -11.54
C ARG A 63 20.43 -17.22 -10.45
N ARG A 64 21.75 -17.38 -10.30
CA ARG A 64 22.34 -18.25 -9.27
C ARG A 64 21.99 -17.78 -7.86
N VAL A 65 22.01 -16.47 -7.60
CA VAL A 65 21.60 -15.90 -6.32
C VAL A 65 20.11 -16.14 -6.07
N LEU A 66 19.24 -15.88 -7.06
CA LEU A 66 17.80 -16.11 -6.91
C LEU A 66 17.47 -17.58 -6.65
N ASP A 67 18.15 -18.50 -7.33
CA ASP A 67 17.98 -19.94 -7.10
C ASP A 67 18.47 -20.35 -5.70
N MET A 68 19.51 -19.71 -5.18
CA MET A 68 19.98 -19.89 -3.81
C MET A 68 18.96 -19.37 -2.79
N LEU A 69 18.39 -18.17 -3.01
CA LEU A 69 17.33 -17.62 -2.16
C LEU A 69 16.10 -18.53 -2.16
N LYS A 70 15.72 -19.07 -3.32
CA LYS A 70 14.64 -20.06 -3.43
C LYS A 70 14.91 -21.31 -2.61
N LYS A 71 16.17 -21.78 -2.57
CA LYS A 71 16.55 -22.91 -1.71
C LYS A 71 16.44 -22.54 -0.23
N ILE A 72 16.88 -21.35 0.18
CA ILE A 72 16.73 -20.88 1.56
C ILE A 72 15.25 -20.77 1.93
N ALA A 73 14.40 -20.33 1.00
CA ALA A 73 12.94 -20.22 1.18
C ALA A 73 12.23 -21.55 1.51
N SER A 74 12.89 -22.70 1.27
CA SER A 74 12.37 -24.01 1.71
C SER A 74 12.41 -24.20 3.24
N ASN A 75 13.21 -23.41 3.96
CA ASN A 75 13.18 -23.30 5.41
C ASN A 75 12.63 -21.93 5.81
N LYS A 76 11.40 -21.92 6.35
CA LYS A 76 10.71 -20.68 6.72
C LYS A 76 11.50 -19.83 7.72
N ASP A 77 12.12 -20.44 8.72
CA ASP A 77 12.83 -19.70 9.78
C ASP A 77 14.10 -19.02 9.25
N ASP A 78 14.86 -19.72 8.40
CA ASP A 78 16.06 -19.16 7.79
C ASP A 78 15.72 -18.08 6.77
N TYR A 79 14.65 -18.28 6.00
CA TYR A 79 14.18 -17.29 5.06
C TYR A 79 13.59 -16.07 5.75
N GLN A 80 12.91 -16.24 6.88
CA GLN A 80 12.38 -15.13 7.66
C GLN A 80 13.51 -14.22 8.15
N LYS A 81 14.63 -14.79 8.63
CA LYS A 81 15.82 -14.00 9.01
C LYS A 81 16.37 -13.22 7.81
N PHE A 82 16.47 -13.85 6.65
CA PHE A 82 16.89 -13.18 5.42
C PHE A 82 15.93 -12.04 5.06
N TRP A 83 14.63 -12.30 5.10
CA TRP A 83 13.59 -11.34 4.71
C TRP A 83 13.56 -10.12 5.64
N SER A 84 13.69 -10.33 6.95
CA SER A 84 13.75 -9.24 7.92
C SER A 84 14.92 -8.27 7.69
N GLU A 85 16.05 -8.75 7.15
CA GLU A 85 17.23 -7.92 6.89
C GLU A 85 17.25 -7.32 5.47
N PHE A 86 16.82 -8.09 4.46
CA PHE A 86 17.04 -7.76 3.05
C PHE A 86 15.75 -7.69 2.22
N GLY A 87 14.57 -7.93 2.80
CA GLY A 87 13.29 -7.96 2.08
C GLY A 87 12.99 -6.66 1.34
N GLN A 88 13.14 -5.51 2.00
CA GLN A 88 12.94 -4.20 1.36
C GLN A 88 13.86 -3.98 0.15
N VAL A 89 15.11 -4.44 0.23
CA VAL A 89 16.07 -4.35 -0.87
C VAL A 89 15.68 -5.29 -2.01
N LEU A 90 15.23 -6.51 -1.69
CA LEU A 90 14.81 -7.48 -2.70
C LEU A 90 13.56 -7.03 -3.47
N LYS A 91 12.66 -6.27 -2.82
CA LYS A 91 11.46 -5.68 -3.44
C LYS A 91 11.81 -4.74 -4.61
N GLU A 92 12.94 -4.03 -4.54
CA GLU A 92 13.42 -3.16 -5.64
C GLU A 92 13.60 -3.94 -6.96
N GLY A 93 13.94 -5.23 -6.87
CA GLY A 93 14.13 -6.09 -8.04
C GLY A 93 12.89 -6.21 -8.93
N LEU A 94 11.68 -6.07 -8.39
CA LEU A 94 10.44 -6.14 -9.19
C LEU A 94 10.32 -4.95 -10.14
N VAL A 95 10.93 -3.81 -9.78
CA VAL A 95 10.95 -2.59 -10.58
C VAL A 95 12.16 -2.60 -11.52
N GLU A 96 13.33 -3.02 -11.03
CA GLU A 96 14.59 -2.94 -11.77
C GLU A 96 14.80 -4.08 -12.78
N ASP A 97 14.30 -5.30 -12.51
CA ASP A 97 14.66 -6.51 -13.26
C ASP A 97 13.42 -7.26 -13.77
N SER A 98 12.89 -6.75 -14.88
CA SER A 98 11.76 -7.34 -15.59
C SER A 98 11.99 -8.80 -16.01
N SER A 99 13.25 -9.18 -16.26
CA SER A 99 13.61 -10.51 -16.75
C SER A 99 13.49 -11.61 -15.70
N ASN A 100 13.52 -11.25 -14.41
CA ASN A 100 13.43 -12.19 -13.29
C ASN A 100 12.18 -11.95 -12.41
N LYS A 101 11.20 -11.15 -12.87
CA LYS A 101 9.97 -10.81 -12.13
C LYS A 101 9.29 -12.02 -11.50
N ASP A 102 9.04 -13.09 -12.26
CA ASP A 102 8.33 -14.28 -11.76
C ASP A 102 9.10 -14.98 -10.62
N LYS A 103 10.43 -15.04 -10.73
CA LYS A 103 11.28 -15.62 -9.68
C LYS A 103 11.28 -14.74 -8.44
N LEU A 104 11.33 -13.43 -8.61
CA LEU A 104 11.33 -12.47 -7.53
C LEU A 104 9.99 -12.44 -6.80
N ALA A 105 8.86 -12.47 -7.52
CA ALA A 105 7.52 -12.49 -6.94
C ALA A 105 7.33 -13.66 -5.97
N LYS A 106 7.84 -14.85 -6.31
CA LYS A 106 7.82 -16.07 -5.46
C LYS A 106 8.64 -15.93 -4.16
N LEU A 107 9.62 -15.02 -4.15
CA LEU A 107 10.47 -14.74 -3.01
C LEU A 107 9.88 -13.68 -2.08
N LEU A 108 8.86 -12.94 -2.50
CA LEU A 108 8.25 -11.90 -1.68
C LEU A 108 7.54 -12.49 -0.45
N ARG A 109 7.58 -11.75 0.66
CA ARG A 109 6.76 -12.01 1.84
C ARG A 109 6.00 -10.77 2.25
N PHE A 110 4.82 -10.97 2.79
CA PHE A 110 3.88 -9.92 3.14
C PHE A 110 3.28 -10.20 4.51
N ALA A 111 2.88 -9.12 5.19
CA ALA A 111 1.93 -9.22 6.28
C ALA A 111 0.53 -9.27 5.67
N THR A 112 -0.41 -9.98 6.27
CA THR A 112 -1.77 -10.09 5.74
C THR A 112 -2.79 -9.97 6.87
N THR A 113 -4.04 -9.76 6.51
CA THR A 113 -5.14 -9.76 7.50
C THR A 113 -5.31 -11.08 8.24
N GLN A 114 -4.70 -12.17 7.76
CA GLN A 114 -4.75 -13.48 8.40
C GLN A 114 -3.66 -13.65 9.47
N SER A 115 -2.43 -13.18 9.21
CA SER A 115 -1.28 -13.41 10.10
C SER A 115 -1.42 -12.73 11.47
N SER A 116 -2.31 -11.74 11.60
CA SER A 116 -2.58 -10.98 12.84
C SER A 116 -1.33 -10.35 13.48
N THR A 117 -0.23 -10.28 12.73
CA THR A 117 1.04 -9.71 13.17
C THR A 117 1.66 -8.86 12.05
N ALA A 118 2.51 -7.91 12.42
CA ALA A 118 3.27 -7.10 11.47
C ALA A 118 4.39 -7.88 10.76
N THR A 119 4.62 -9.14 11.13
CA THR A 119 5.63 -9.98 10.51
C THR A 119 5.23 -10.28 9.07
N GLN A 120 6.13 -9.98 8.14
CA GLN A 120 5.98 -10.33 6.74
C GLN A 120 6.48 -11.77 6.53
N ASP A 121 5.59 -12.74 6.69
CA ASP A 121 5.89 -14.17 6.61
C ASP A 121 5.01 -14.93 5.60
N GLN A 122 4.02 -14.27 4.98
CA GLN A 122 3.13 -14.87 4.00
C GLN A 122 3.64 -14.66 2.57
N SER A 123 3.77 -15.74 1.80
CA SER A 123 4.05 -15.68 0.36
C SER A 123 2.77 -15.49 -0.46
N LEU A 124 2.93 -15.10 -1.73
CA LEU A 124 1.80 -15.03 -2.67
C LEU A 124 1.23 -16.42 -2.97
N ASP A 125 2.06 -17.46 -3.03
CA ASP A 125 1.60 -18.84 -3.21
C ASP A 125 0.70 -19.27 -2.04
N GLU A 126 1.11 -18.99 -0.81
CA GLU A 126 0.32 -19.26 0.39
C GLU A 126 -0.99 -18.46 0.44
N TYR A 127 -0.98 -17.22 -0.05
CA TYR A 127 -2.20 -16.43 -0.24
C TYR A 127 -3.15 -17.11 -1.23
N LEU A 128 -2.62 -17.57 -2.39
CA LEU A 128 -3.42 -18.25 -3.42
C LEU A 128 -4.02 -19.57 -2.93
N GLU A 129 -3.31 -20.32 -2.09
CA GLU A 129 -3.84 -21.55 -1.47
C GLU A 129 -5.06 -21.29 -0.56
N ARG A 130 -5.21 -20.05 -0.08
CA ARG A 130 -6.31 -19.61 0.80
C ARG A 130 -7.34 -18.74 0.10
N CYS A 131 -7.12 -18.43 -1.18
CA CYS A 131 -8.10 -17.72 -2.00
C CYS A 131 -9.42 -18.50 -2.03
N LYS A 132 -10.52 -17.76 -2.01
CA LYS A 132 -11.84 -18.35 -2.22
C LYS A 132 -12.02 -18.79 -3.67
N GLU A 133 -12.89 -19.78 -3.90
CA GLU A 133 -13.14 -20.32 -5.24
C GLU A 133 -13.62 -19.25 -6.24
N ASP A 134 -14.35 -18.24 -5.76
CA ASP A 134 -14.90 -17.12 -6.53
C ASP A 134 -14.00 -15.87 -6.55
N GLN A 135 -12.82 -15.93 -5.91
CA GLN A 135 -11.93 -14.78 -5.82
C GLN A 135 -11.00 -14.71 -7.04
N GLU A 136 -11.24 -13.76 -7.94
CA GLU A 136 -10.43 -13.57 -9.16
C GLU A 136 -9.21 -12.65 -8.98
N LYS A 137 -9.17 -11.86 -7.91
CA LYS A 137 -8.17 -10.81 -7.67
C LYS A 137 -7.39 -11.04 -6.37
N ILE A 138 -6.18 -10.51 -6.30
CA ILE A 138 -5.37 -10.42 -5.07
C ILE A 138 -5.56 -9.02 -4.50
N TYR A 139 -6.07 -8.91 -3.28
CA TYR A 139 -6.34 -7.62 -2.66
C TYR A 139 -5.18 -7.15 -1.81
N TYR A 140 -4.81 -5.88 -1.94
CA TYR A 140 -3.80 -5.25 -1.09
C TYR A 140 -4.24 -3.87 -0.61
N ILE A 141 -3.61 -3.38 0.45
CA ILE A 141 -3.71 -1.99 0.90
C ILE A 141 -2.31 -1.43 1.17
N LEU A 142 -2.10 -0.16 0.82
CA LEU A 142 -0.91 0.60 1.17
C LEU A 142 -1.20 1.51 2.37
N ALA A 143 -0.41 1.40 3.44
CA ALA A 143 -0.53 2.29 4.61
C ALA A 143 0.83 2.52 5.29
N GLU A 144 0.99 3.64 6.02
CA GLU A 144 2.31 4.04 6.56
C GLU A 144 2.91 3.03 7.55
N ASN A 145 2.06 2.25 8.19
CA ASN A 145 2.45 1.26 9.17
C ASN A 145 1.36 0.18 9.26
N TYR A 146 1.72 -0.94 9.89
CA TYR A 146 0.84 -2.10 10.04
C TYR A 146 -0.46 -1.78 10.80
N ALA A 147 -0.40 -0.94 11.83
CA ALA A 147 -1.58 -0.63 12.63
C ALA A 147 -2.61 0.16 11.81
N THR A 148 -2.16 1.17 11.05
CA THR A 148 -3.02 1.91 10.11
C THR A 148 -3.58 1.02 9.01
N ALA A 149 -2.76 0.12 8.44
CA ALA A 149 -3.22 -0.83 7.43
C ALA A 149 -4.36 -1.70 7.97
N LEU A 150 -4.15 -2.32 9.15
CA LEU A 150 -5.09 -3.25 9.76
C LEU A 150 -6.39 -2.57 10.23
N ALA A 151 -6.31 -1.32 10.69
CA ALA A 151 -7.44 -0.54 11.16
C ALA A 151 -8.22 0.18 10.04
N SER A 152 -7.77 0.05 8.79
CA SER A 152 -8.35 0.79 7.67
C SER A 152 -9.82 0.42 7.41
N PRO A 153 -10.71 1.41 7.23
CA PRO A 153 -12.11 1.16 6.85
C PRO A 153 -12.27 0.40 5.53
N HIS A 154 -11.30 0.51 4.60
CA HIS A 154 -11.34 -0.18 3.32
C HIS A 154 -11.30 -1.71 3.44
N LEU A 155 -10.91 -2.24 4.61
CA LEU A 155 -10.86 -3.68 4.88
C LEU A 155 -12.20 -4.24 5.35
N GLU A 156 -13.18 -3.43 5.76
CA GLU A 156 -14.35 -3.90 6.52
C GLU A 156 -15.21 -4.90 5.74
N GLN A 157 -15.57 -4.58 4.50
CA GLN A 157 -16.36 -5.49 3.66
C GLN A 157 -15.59 -6.76 3.27
N LEU A 158 -14.28 -6.65 3.01
CA LEU A 158 -13.45 -7.81 2.71
C LEU A 158 -13.34 -8.73 3.93
N ARG A 159 -13.16 -8.13 5.11
CA ARG A 159 -13.11 -8.85 6.39
C ARG A 159 -14.44 -9.52 6.72
N SER A 160 -15.59 -8.87 6.49
CA SER A 160 -16.91 -9.48 6.72
C SER A 160 -17.16 -10.67 5.80
N ARG A 161 -16.59 -10.62 4.58
CA ARG A 161 -16.58 -11.73 3.64
C ARG A 161 -15.45 -12.72 3.88
N GLY A 162 -14.54 -12.51 4.84
CA GLY A 162 -13.39 -13.39 5.08
C GLY A 162 -12.42 -13.49 3.89
N ILE A 163 -12.28 -12.42 3.11
CA ILE A 163 -11.29 -12.29 2.03
C ILE A 163 -9.99 -11.74 2.63
N GLU A 164 -8.87 -12.40 2.32
CA GLU A 164 -7.55 -12.01 2.79
C GLU A 164 -7.01 -10.80 2.02
N VAL A 165 -6.37 -9.87 2.71
CA VAL A 165 -5.76 -8.66 2.11
C VAL A 165 -4.29 -8.57 2.51
N LEU A 166 -3.42 -8.28 1.53
CA LEU A 166 -2.01 -7.99 1.74
C LEU A 166 -1.86 -6.59 2.37
N LEU A 167 -1.09 -6.50 3.45
CA LEU A 167 -0.84 -5.26 4.19
C LEU A 167 0.55 -4.76 3.82
N LEU A 168 0.60 -3.77 2.92
CA LEU A 168 1.82 -3.21 2.37
C LEU A 168 2.17 -1.92 3.10
N THR A 169 3.34 -1.89 3.73
CA THR A 169 3.70 -0.81 4.66
C THR A 169 5.13 -0.30 4.51
N ASP A 170 5.94 -0.96 3.69
CA ASP A 170 7.28 -0.46 3.39
C ASP A 170 7.20 0.62 2.32
N ARG A 171 8.12 1.60 2.37
CA ARG A 171 8.15 2.69 1.40
C ARG A 171 8.23 2.18 -0.04
N ILE A 172 9.04 1.15 -0.28
CA ILE A 172 9.23 0.55 -1.60
C ILE A 172 7.96 -0.09 -2.15
N ASP A 173 6.97 -0.41 -1.30
CA ASP A 173 5.77 -1.13 -1.71
C ASP A 173 4.92 -0.33 -2.72
N ALA A 174 4.96 1.00 -2.64
CA ALA A 174 4.23 1.85 -3.58
C ALA A 174 4.71 1.70 -5.04
N TRP A 175 5.97 1.32 -5.28
CA TRP A 175 6.47 0.98 -6.61
C TRP A 175 6.43 -0.52 -6.89
N LEU A 176 6.48 -1.35 -5.85
CA LEU A 176 6.36 -2.80 -5.99
C LEU A 176 5.04 -3.16 -6.69
N VAL A 177 3.94 -2.52 -6.31
CA VAL A 177 2.61 -2.80 -6.89
C VAL A 177 2.52 -2.40 -8.37
N ASP A 178 3.25 -1.37 -8.79
CA ASP A 178 3.38 -1.02 -10.21
C ASP A 178 4.21 -2.05 -10.98
N GLY A 179 5.21 -2.64 -10.32
CA GLY A 179 6.06 -3.70 -10.89
C GLY A 179 5.38 -5.06 -10.97
N LEU A 180 4.42 -5.34 -10.09
CA LEU A 180 3.70 -6.59 -9.89
C LEU A 180 2.19 -6.40 -10.14
N ALA A 181 1.81 -6.18 -11.41
CA ALA A 181 0.40 -5.99 -11.77
C ALA A 181 -0.45 -7.27 -11.64
N GLU A 182 0.17 -8.44 -11.87
CA GLU A 182 -0.49 -9.74 -11.78
C GLU A 182 0.43 -10.80 -11.18
N TYR A 183 -0.17 -11.82 -10.59
CA TYR A 183 0.54 -13.00 -10.10
C TYR A 183 -0.29 -14.26 -10.35
N GLU A 184 0.31 -15.24 -11.05
CA GLU A 184 -0.34 -16.51 -11.44
C GLU A 184 -1.74 -16.30 -12.07
N GLY A 185 -1.87 -15.27 -12.92
CA GLY A 185 -3.09 -14.91 -13.64
C GLY A 185 -4.13 -14.11 -12.87
N LYS A 186 -3.87 -13.73 -11.61
CA LYS A 186 -4.74 -12.84 -10.81
C LYS A 186 -4.15 -11.43 -10.73
N ALA A 187 -4.96 -10.44 -11.08
CA ALA A 187 -4.59 -9.03 -10.93
C ALA A 187 -4.49 -8.63 -9.45
N LEU A 188 -3.51 -7.80 -9.12
CA LEU A 188 -3.39 -7.16 -7.82
C LEU A 188 -4.24 -5.89 -7.81
N VAL A 189 -5.06 -5.71 -6.78
CA VAL A 189 -6.02 -4.61 -6.66
C VAL A 189 -5.88 -3.89 -5.32
N ASP A 190 -5.75 -2.56 -5.40
CA ASP A 190 -5.75 -1.66 -4.25
C ASP A 190 -7.17 -1.44 -3.73
N VAL A 191 -7.43 -1.91 -2.52
CA VAL A 191 -8.73 -1.80 -1.85
C VAL A 191 -9.09 -0.37 -1.47
N ALA A 192 -8.11 0.54 -1.41
CA ALA A 192 -8.33 1.95 -1.13
C ALA A 192 -8.73 2.77 -2.36
N ARG A 193 -8.48 2.26 -3.57
CA ARG A 193 -8.76 2.96 -4.84
C ARG A 193 -9.92 2.36 -5.60
N GLU A 194 -9.88 1.05 -5.83
CA GLU A 194 -10.89 0.42 -6.67
C GLU A 194 -12.21 0.29 -5.91
N VAL A 195 -13.32 0.58 -6.60
CA VAL A 195 -14.65 0.21 -6.11
C VAL A 195 -14.73 -1.31 -6.21
N LEU A 196 -14.81 -1.97 -5.05
CA LEU A 196 -14.95 -3.41 -4.97
C LEU A 196 -16.34 -3.79 -5.47
N ASP A 197 -16.49 -3.98 -6.79
CA ASP A 197 -17.72 -4.51 -7.38
C ASP A 197 -17.74 -6.02 -7.19
N MET A 198 -17.87 -6.40 -5.92
CA MET A 198 -17.95 -7.79 -5.52
C MET A 198 -19.37 -8.26 -5.75
N PRO A 199 -19.60 -9.34 -6.53
CA PRO A 199 -20.94 -9.89 -6.69
C PRO A 199 -21.51 -10.17 -5.30
N GLU A 200 -22.56 -9.45 -4.94
CA GLU A 200 -23.27 -9.68 -3.69
C GLU A 200 -24.16 -10.92 -3.85
N LYS A 201 -24.33 -11.67 -2.77
CA LYS A 201 -25.45 -12.61 -2.67
C LYS A 201 -26.73 -11.80 -2.43
N GLY A 202 -27.21 -11.10 -3.45
CA GLY A 202 -28.41 -10.27 -3.37
C GLY A 202 -28.46 -9.11 -4.35
N ASP A 203 -29.66 -8.54 -4.49
CA ASP A 203 -30.05 -7.41 -5.34
C ASP A 203 -29.45 -6.10 -4.80
N ALA A 204 -28.13 -5.96 -4.92
CA ALA A 204 -27.41 -4.77 -4.50
C ALA A 204 -27.72 -3.63 -5.48
N LYS A 205 -28.34 -2.56 -4.98
CA LYS A 205 -28.60 -1.35 -5.78
C LYS A 205 -27.29 -0.82 -6.37
N ALA A 206 -27.36 -0.37 -7.62
CA ALA A 206 -26.22 0.25 -8.26
C ALA A 206 -25.77 1.49 -7.46
N GLN A 207 -24.48 1.82 -7.50
CA GLN A 207 -23.93 3.00 -6.81
C GLN A 207 -24.72 4.28 -7.13
N ASP A 208 -25.12 4.43 -8.40
CA ASP A 208 -25.92 5.56 -8.87
C ASP A 208 -27.33 5.61 -8.25
N GLU A 209 -27.91 4.46 -7.92
CA GLU A 209 -29.23 4.40 -7.27
C GLU A 209 -29.13 4.77 -5.80
N LEU A 210 -28.13 4.23 -5.09
CA LEU A 210 -27.85 4.60 -3.69
C LEU A 210 -27.57 6.10 -3.55
N ASN A 211 -26.77 6.66 -4.46
CA ASN A 211 -26.49 8.09 -4.47
C ASN A 211 -27.76 8.91 -4.73
N LYS A 212 -28.62 8.50 -5.66
CA LYS A 212 -29.90 9.18 -5.94
C LYS A 212 -30.84 9.16 -4.74
N GLU A 213 -30.90 8.06 -3.99
CA GLU A 213 -31.75 7.94 -2.80
C GLU A 213 -31.32 8.90 -1.68
N HIS A 214 -30.03 9.20 -1.60
CA HIS A 214 -29.46 10.06 -0.56
C HIS A 214 -28.97 11.42 -1.08
N GLN A 215 -29.35 11.81 -2.30
CA GLN A 215 -28.83 12.98 -3.01
C GLN A 215 -28.89 14.27 -2.16
N THR A 216 -30.00 14.50 -1.45
CA THR A 216 -30.16 15.70 -0.61
C THR A 216 -29.12 15.78 0.51
N LEU A 217 -28.76 14.65 1.12
CA LEU A 217 -27.73 14.61 2.15
C LEU A 217 -26.35 14.83 1.53
N LEU A 218 -26.06 14.14 0.42
CA LEU A 218 -24.79 14.24 -0.29
C LEU A 218 -24.51 15.68 -0.75
N ASP A 219 -25.50 16.34 -1.35
CA ASP A 219 -25.39 17.73 -1.81
C ASP A 219 -25.13 18.70 -0.65
N LYS A 220 -25.80 18.48 0.49
CA LYS A 220 -25.61 19.34 1.67
C LYS A 220 -24.21 19.18 2.26
N ILE A 221 -23.69 17.95 2.34
CA ILE A 221 -22.32 17.68 2.78
C ILE A 221 -21.32 18.27 1.77
N GLN A 222 -21.54 18.06 0.47
CA GLN A 222 -20.70 18.61 -0.60
C GLN A 222 -20.65 20.14 -0.55
N GLY A 223 -21.77 20.81 -0.24
CA GLY A 223 -21.82 22.26 -0.06
C GLY A 223 -20.88 22.75 1.05
N VAL A 224 -20.88 22.06 2.20
CA VAL A 224 -19.99 22.37 3.34
C VAL A 224 -18.52 22.07 3.03
N LEU A 225 -18.26 20.96 2.33
CA LEU A 225 -16.92 20.40 2.14
C LEU A 225 -16.31 20.69 0.76
N SER A 226 -16.93 21.54 -0.06
CA SER A 226 -16.52 21.81 -1.45
C SER A 226 -15.06 22.27 -1.61
N GLU A 227 -14.51 22.93 -0.59
CA GLU A 227 -13.11 23.33 -0.57
C GLU A 227 -12.16 22.17 -0.24
N ARG A 228 -12.65 21.07 0.34
CA ARG A 228 -11.85 19.96 0.86
C ARG A 228 -12.02 18.63 0.14
N VAL A 229 -13.16 18.40 -0.53
CA VAL A 229 -13.47 17.14 -1.23
C VAL A 229 -13.94 17.40 -2.66
N THR A 230 -13.65 16.47 -3.55
CA THR A 230 -14.09 16.52 -4.95
C THR A 230 -15.55 16.09 -5.09
N ALA A 231 -15.94 15.02 -4.40
CA ALA A 231 -17.29 14.47 -4.43
C ALA A 231 -17.62 13.79 -3.08
N VAL A 232 -18.91 13.61 -2.82
CA VAL A 232 -19.42 12.81 -1.70
C VAL A 232 -20.33 11.71 -2.24
N ASN A 233 -20.05 10.45 -1.88
CA ASN A 233 -20.81 9.27 -2.32
C ASN A 233 -21.28 8.45 -1.11
N VAL A 234 -22.33 7.65 -1.30
CA VAL A 234 -22.67 6.59 -0.35
C VAL A 234 -21.65 5.46 -0.51
N SER A 235 -21.11 4.95 0.59
CA SER A 235 -20.15 3.83 0.51
C SER A 235 -20.85 2.48 0.40
N ARG A 236 -20.26 1.58 -0.39
CA ARG A 236 -20.60 0.14 -0.44
C ARG A 236 -19.61 -0.74 0.32
N ARG A 237 -18.47 -0.19 0.75
CA ARG A 237 -17.36 -0.94 1.39
C ARG A 237 -17.35 -0.82 2.92
N LEU A 238 -18.02 0.19 3.47
CA LEU A 238 -18.08 0.45 4.91
C LEU A 238 -19.14 -0.41 5.59
N VAL A 239 -18.82 -0.87 6.80
CA VAL A 239 -19.72 -1.66 7.67
C VAL A 239 -19.87 -0.95 9.01
N ASN A 240 -18.77 -0.72 9.71
CA ASN A 240 -18.74 -0.12 11.05
C ASN A 240 -18.23 1.31 11.04
N SER A 241 -17.48 1.71 10.02
CA SER A 241 -16.94 3.06 9.92
C SER A 241 -17.97 4.05 9.36
N PRO A 242 -18.00 5.31 9.86
CA PRO A 242 -18.93 6.33 9.37
C PRO A 242 -18.59 6.82 7.97
N ALA A 243 -17.30 6.88 7.63
CA ALA A 243 -16.81 7.38 6.35
C ALA A 243 -15.38 6.88 6.08
N CYS A 244 -14.98 6.91 4.82
CA CYS A 244 -13.59 6.80 4.36
C CYS A 244 -13.37 7.81 3.23
N VAL A 245 -12.12 8.10 2.90
CA VAL A 245 -11.77 8.88 1.72
C VAL A 245 -11.15 7.99 0.65
N VAL A 246 -11.34 8.37 -0.61
CA VAL A 246 -10.84 7.62 -1.75
C VAL A 246 -10.11 8.60 -2.65
N ALA A 247 -8.88 8.26 -3.02
CA ALA A 247 -8.11 9.02 -4.01
C ALA A 247 -8.69 8.76 -5.41
N SER A 248 -8.64 9.74 -6.29
CA SER A 248 -9.09 9.56 -7.68
C SER A 248 -8.13 8.62 -8.42
N ASP A 249 -8.60 7.95 -9.47
CA ASP A 249 -7.80 6.97 -10.24
C ASP A 249 -6.49 7.53 -10.82
N HIS A 250 -6.47 8.83 -11.11
CA HIS A 250 -5.29 9.53 -11.66
C HIS A 250 -4.42 10.20 -10.60
N ASP A 251 -4.84 10.18 -9.33
CA ASP A 251 -4.04 10.76 -8.26
C ASP A 251 -2.84 9.88 -7.92
N LEU A 252 -1.75 10.53 -7.53
CA LEU A 252 -0.62 9.83 -6.92
C LEU A 252 -1.09 9.12 -5.65
N ASN A 253 -0.50 7.95 -5.36
CA ASN A 253 -0.80 7.27 -4.11
C ASN A 253 -0.49 8.22 -2.94
N PRO A 254 -1.35 8.31 -1.90
CA PRO A 254 -1.12 9.18 -0.75
C PRO A 254 0.29 9.05 -0.15
N GLN A 255 0.86 7.83 -0.13
CA GLN A 255 2.23 7.59 0.33
C GLN A 255 3.29 8.20 -0.59
N VAL A 256 3.17 7.99 -1.90
CA VAL A 256 4.09 8.53 -2.91
C VAL A 256 4.05 10.05 -2.89
N ARG A 257 2.84 10.61 -2.83
CA ARG A 257 2.62 12.06 -2.72
C ARG A 257 3.38 12.65 -1.53
N ARG A 258 3.19 12.09 -0.33
CA ARG A 258 3.89 12.55 0.89
C ARG A 258 5.40 12.45 0.75
N MET A 259 5.91 11.40 0.12
CA MET A 259 7.35 11.25 -0.07
C MET A 259 7.92 12.34 -1.01
N LEU A 260 7.22 12.65 -2.10
CA LEU A 260 7.62 13.71 -3.02
C LEU A 260 7.56 15.09 -2.35
N GLU A 261 6.51 15.37 -1.58
CA GLU A 261 6.38 16.59 -0.77
C GLU A 261 7.50 16.71 0.27
N ALA A 262 7.83 15.61 0.98
CA ALA A 262 8.95 15.55 1.91
C ALA A 262 10.32 15.74 1.23
N SER A 263 10.41 15.44 -0.07
CA SER A 263 11.60 15.70 -0.90
C SER A 263 11.65 17.13 -1.44
N GLY A 264 10.70 18.00 -1.04
CA GLY A 264 10.62 19.40 -1.45
C GLY A 264 9.94 19.62 -2.81
N GLN A 265 9.31 18.61 -3.40
CA GLN A 265 8.51 18.81 -4.60
C GLN A 265 7.14 19.40 -4.25
N ALA A 266 6.78 20.50 -4.92
CA ALA A 266 5.44 21.05 -4.83
C ALA A 266 4.51 20.26 -5.76
N LEU A 267 3.56 19.53 -5.17
CA LEU A 267 2.54 18.79 -5.91
C LEU A 267 1.22 19.59 -5.95
N PRO A 268 0.46 19.56 -7.06
CA PRO A 268 -0.86 20.19 -7.13
C PRO A 268 -1.76 19.67 -6.03
N GLU A 269 -2.58 20.53 -5.42
CA GLU A 269 -3.55 20.10 -4.42
C GLU A 269 -4.50 19.05 -5.03
N SER A 270 -4.68 17.93 -4.33
CA SER A 270 -5.61 16.87 -4.72
C SER A 270 -6.63 16.69 -3.61
N LYS A 271 -7.92 16.79 -3.99
CA LYS A 271 -9.04 16.65 -3.08
C LYS A 271 -9.60 15.24 -3.21
N PRO A 272 -9.76 14.49 -2.11
CA PRO A 272 -10.29 13.14 -2.18
C PRO A 272 -11.80 13.14 -2.41
N ILE A 273 -12.33 11.95 -2.70
CA ILE A 273 -13.76 11.64 -2.68
C ILE A 273 -14.09 11.14 -1.27
N LEU A 274 -15.15 11.68 -0.65
CA LEU A 274 -15.63 11.22 0.64
C LEU A 274 -16.73 10.17 0.42
N GLU A 275 -16.52 8.94 0.89
CA GLU A 275 -17.58 7.93 0.94
C GLU A 275 -18.17 7.88 2.36
N ILE A 276 -19.51 7.95 2.49
CA ILE A 276 -20.22 7.91 3.77
C ILE A 276 -21.06 6.66 3.94
N ASN A 277 -21.10 6.11 5.16
CA ASN A 277 -21.99 5.02 5.53
C ASN A 277 -23.30 5.59 6.09
N VAL A 278 -24.36 5.62 5.28
CA VAL A 278 -25.67 6.18 5.65
C VAL A 278 -26.36 5.42 6.80
N GLU A 279 -25.99 4.16 7.01
CA GLU A 279 -26.52 3.34 8.11
C GLU A 279 -25.78 3.59 9.44
N HIS A 280 -24.63 4.24 9.40
CA HIS A 280 -23.84 4.49 10.61
C HIS A 280 -24.51 5.54 11.51
N PRO A 281 -24.61 5.32 12.83
CA PRO A 281 -25.29 6.24 13.76
C PRO A 281 -24.81 7.69 13.70
N LEU A 282 -23.52 7.91 13.46
CA LEU A 282 -22.94 9.25 13.28
C LEU A 282 -23.49 9.97 12.04
N VAL A 283 -23.68 9.26 10.93
CA VAL A 283 -24.21 9.82 9.68
C VAL A 283 -25.72 10.02 9.80
N THR A 284 -26.43 9.11 10.47
CA THR A 284 -27.84 9.31 10.83
C THR A 284 -28.01 10.56 11.70
N ARG A 285 -27.12 10.76 12.69
CA ARG A 285 -27.14 11.96 13.53
C ARG A 285 -26.87 13.23 12.72
N LEU A 286 -25.92 13.18 11.78
CA LEU A 286 -25.62 14.27 10.84
C LEU A 286 -26.84 14.64 10.00
N GLN A 287 -27.53 13.65 9.44
CA GLN A 287 -28.74 13.86 8.67
C GLN A 287 -29.86 14.52 9.50
N ALA A 288 -29.93 14.22 10.81
CA ALA A 288 -30.90 14.80 11.72
C ALA A 288 -30.56 16.23 12.21
N GLU A 289 -29.35 16.74 11.95
CA GLU A 289 -28.96 18.09 12.40
C GLU A 289 -29.70 19.20 11.63
N ARG A 290 -30.48 19.99 12.37
CA ARG A 290 -31.28 21.10 11.82
C ARG A 290 -30.54 22.43 11.76
N GLY A 291 -29.53 22.63 12.60
CA GLY A 291 -28.75 23.86 12.63
C GLY A 291 -27.57 23.80 11.66
N ASP A 292 -27.47 24.75 10.74
CA ASP A 292 -26.44 24.76 9.70
C ASP A 292 -25.01 24.76 10.28
N GLY A 293 -24.78 25.46 11.40
CA GLY A 293 -23.48 25.45 12.09
C GLY A 293 -23.10 24.07 12.66
N ARG A 294 -24.06 23.34 13.25
CA ARG A 294 -23.82 21.99 13.78
C ARG A 294 -23.63 20.97 12.67
N PHE A 295 -24.44 21.07 11.61
CA PHE A 295 -24.31 20.25 10.42
C PHE A 295 -22.93 20.44 9.78
N ALA A 296 -22.49 21.70 9.65
CA ALA A 296 -21.18 22.02 9.09
C ALA A 296 -20.03 21.48 9.96
N ALA A 297 -20.12 21.65 11.29
CA ALA A 297 -19.14 21.14 12.23
C ALA A 297 -19.04 19.60 12.16
N LEU A 298 -20.17 18.90 12.19
CA LEU A 298 -20.19 17.44 12.17
C LEU A 298 -19.75 16.88 10.81
N SER A 299 -20.13 17.50 9.68
CA SER A 299 -19.64 17.10 8.35
C SER A 299 -18.12 17.17 8.27
N ASN A 300 -17.54 18.23 8.82
CA ASN A 300 -16.10 18.39 8.91
C ASN A 300 -15.44 17.36 9.84
N ILE A 301 -16.04 17.08 11.01
CA ILE A 301 -15.55 16.04 11.92
C ILE A 301 -15.55 14.67 11.25
N VAL A 302 -16.61 14.32 10.49
CA VAL A 302 -16.69 13.06 9.74
C VAL A 302 -15.56 12.95 8.72
N LEU A 303 -15.28 14.02 7.97
CA LEU A 303 -14.14 14.06 7.04
C LEU A 303 -12.80 13.94 7.78
N ASP A 304 -12.62 14.69 8.87
CA ASP A 304 -11.37 14.68 9.65
C ASP A 304 -11.10 13.27 10.25
N HIS A 305 -12.13 12.58 10.72
CA HIS A 305 -12.04 11.18 11.17
C HIS A 305 -11.62 10.25 10.04
N ALA A 306 -12.22 10.38 8.85
CA ALA A 306 -11.89 9.55 7.69
C ALA A 306 -10.41 9.75 7.27
N LEU A 307 -9.96 11.01 7.20
CA LEU A 307 -8.56 11.34 6.90
C LEU A 307 -7.59 10.74 7.93
N LEU A 308 -7.91 10.85 9.22
CA LEU A 308 -7.09 10.28 10.30
C LEU A 308 -7.04 8.75 10.24
N ALA A 309 -8.16 8.09 9.91
CA ALA A 309 -8.24 6.63 9.81
C ALA A 309 -7.32 6.08 8.69
N GLU A 310 -7.11 6.85 7.62
CA GLU A 310 -6.15 6.54 6.56
C GLU A 310 -4.70 6.98 6.88
N GLY A 311 -4.48 7.55 8.07
CA GLY A 311 -3.19 8.07 8.48
C GLY A 311 -2.80 9.34 7.72
N SER A 312 -3.75 10.11 7.20
CA SER A 312 -3.48 11.43 6.62
C SER A 312 -3.33 12.49 7.70
N PRO A 313 -2.28 13.35 7.62
CA PRO A 313 -2.17 14.47 8.53
C PRO A 313 -3.29 15.48 8.26
N LEU A 314 -3.83 16.06 9.32
CA LEU A 314 -4.78 17.16 9.18
C LEU A 314 -4.03 18.46 8.92
N PRO A 315 -4.49 19.33 7.99
CA PRO A 315 -3.88 20.64 7.75
C PRO A 315 -3.81 21.52 9.00
N ASN A 316 -4.84 21.46 9.84
CA ASN A 316 -4.91 22.20 11.09
C ASN A 316 -5.45 21.31 12.24
N PRO A 317 -4.57 20.56 12.93
CA PRO A 317 -4.99 19.70 14.04
C PRO A 317 -5.62 20.47 15.20
N ALA A 318 -5.20 21.72 15.44
CA ALA A 318 -5.73 22.54 16.53
C ALA A 318 -7.20 22.94 16.28
N GLU A 319 -7.53 23.32 15.04
CA GLU A 319 -8.90 23.63 14.65
C GLU A 319 -9.81 22.41 14.73
N TYR A 320 -9.32 21.23 14.33
CA TYR A 320 -10.06 19.98 14.52
C TYR A 320 -10.39 19.73 16.00
N VAL A 321 -9.41 19.88 16.91
CA VAL A 321 -9.62 19.70 18.35
C VAL A 321 -10.63 20.72 18.90
N GLN A 322 -10.52 22.00 18.50
CA GLN A 322 -11.48 23.02 18.90
C GLN A 322 -12.91 22.68 18.42
N ARG A 323 -13.06 22.31 17.14
CA ARG A 323 -14.34 21.92 16.55
C ARG A 323 -14.96 20.71 17.25
N MET A 324 -14.14 19.71 17.59
CA MET A 324 -14.59 18.53 18.35
C MET A 324 -15.06 18.94 19.76
N ASN A 325 -14.27 19.72 20.49
CA ASN A 325 -14.60 20.19 21.83
C ASN A 325 -15.90 20.99 21.82
N ASP A 326 -16.06 21.94 20.89
CA ASP A 326 -17.25 22.75 20.77
C ASP A 326 -18.48 21.90 20.43
N TYR A 327 -18.32 20.89 19.56
CA TYR A 327 -19.42 19.97 19.22
C TYR A 327 -19.85 19.11 20.44
N MET A 328 -18.88 18.64 21.23
CA MET A 328 -19.12 17.84 22.46
C MET A 328 -19.70 18.65 23.62
N LEU A 329 -19.29 19.91 23.79
CA LEU A 329 -19.82 20.75 24.87
C LEU A 329 -21.24 21.24 24.57
N ASN A 330 -21.57 21.41 23.29
CA ASN A 330 -22.88 21.86 22.87
C ASN A 330 -23.86 20.70 22.60
N THR A 331 -23.53 19.45 22.93
CA THR A 331 -24.40 18.29 22.65
C THR A 331 -25.59 18.16 23.62
N ASP A 332 -25.55 18.83 24.79
CA ASP A 332 -26.52 18.61 25.88
C ASP A 332 -27.59 19.71 26.09
N ASN A 333 -27.62 20.80 25.31
CA ASN A 333 -28.65 21.84 25.50
C ASN A 333 -30.04 21.49 24.93
N GLY A 334 -30.27 20.23 24.56
CA GLY A 334 -31.54 19.74 24.02
C GLY A 334 -32.42 18.96 25.01
N ALA A 335 -31.96 18.71 26.26
CA ALA A 335 -32.69 17.88 27.21
C ALA A 335 -33.26 18.61 28.45
N ASP A 336 -32.91 19.86 28.72
CA ASP A 336 -33.29 20.54 29.98
C ASP A 336 -33.92 21.95 29.84
N SER A 337 -34.47 22.32 28.67
CA SER A 337 -35.20 23.60 28.52
C SER A 337 -36.74 23.50 28.58
N GLU A 338 -37.30 22.34 28.91
CA GLU A 338 -38.72 22.20 29.29
C GLU A 338 -38.86 21.80 30.76
N LYS A 339 -38.49 22.70 31.68
CA LYS A 339 -39.08 22.87 33.03
C LYS A 339 -38.33 23.94 33.84
N SER A 340 -38.75 25.19 33.71
CA SER A 340 -38.97 26.10 34.85
C SER A 340 -39.80 27.30 34.41
#